data_AF-A0A075H3N4-F1
#
_entry.id   AF-A0A075H3N4-F1
#
_cell.length_a   1.000
_cell.length_b   1.000
_cell.length_c   1.000
_cell.angle_alpha   90.00
_cell.angle_beta   90.00
_cell.angle_gamma   90.00
#
_symmetry.space_group_name_H-M   'P 1'
#
loop_
_entity.id
_entity.type
_entity.pdbx_description
1 polymer ?
#
loop_
_entity_poly.entity_id
_entity_poly.type
_entity_poly.pdbx_seq_one_letter_code
_entity_poly.pdbx_strand_id
1 'polypeptide(L)'
;MILGADHILPDNYLERVIKRMSENPQIVIASGVIDGEFSVTVRGSGRIVKAEFWKKIGFFYPVNYGFESYLLLKARSMNYDVVLFDDIITSTQRKTALSYNSKLFYNYGQALKALGYTVPYTIFKAGLLFFTKPLGAVYLLSGFFSNYDQYYETEIREFVKKQQNHKLRHLNYDDVKRFITSMHYTTSLSHKQQNS
;
A
#
# COMPACT_ATOMS: atom_id res chain seq x y z
N MET A 1 15.51 -6.50 -6.38
CA MET A 1 14.95 -5.15 -6.44
C MET A 1 13.73 -5.18 -7.34
N ILE A 2 12.69 -4.39 -7.06
CA ILE A 2 11.50 -4.25 -7.89
C ILE A 2 11.41 -2.80 -8.34
N LEU A 3 11.45 -2.57 -9.65
CA LEU A 3 11.51 -1.23 -10.24
C LEU A 3 10.64 -1.18 -11.49
N GLY A 4 9.81 -0.15 -11.58
CA GLY A 4 9.07 0.21 -12.79
C GLY A 4 9.99 0.91 -13.79
N ALA A 5 9.74 0.72 -15.07
CA ALA A 5 10.59 1.23 -16.16
C ALA A 5 10.69 2.76 -16.22
N ASP A 6 9.75 3.47 -15.60
CA ASP A 6 9.66 4.93 -15.55
C ASP A 6 10.20 5.53 -14.24
N HIS A 7 10.75 4.70 -13.34
CA HIS A 7 11.27 5.13 -12.04
C HIS A 7 12.76 5.43 -12.10
N ILE A 8 13.11 6.70 -11.86
CA ILE A 8 14.46 7.23 -11.82
C ILE A 8 14.96 7.20 -10.36
N LEU A 9 16.16 6.67 -10.17
CA LEU A 9 16.82 6.56 -8.88
C LEU A 9 18.07 7.44 -8.85
N PRO A 10 18.44 8.02 -7.69
CA PRO A 10 19.74 8.66 -7.55
C PRO A 10 20.87 7.62 -7.65
N ASP A 11 22.04 8.05 -8.10
CA ASP A 11 23.19 7.14 -8.36
C ASP A 11 23.59 6.31 -7.12
N ASN A 12 23.46 6.89 -5.93
CA ASN A 12 23.78 6.24 -4.66
C ASN A 12 22.57 5.54 -3.98
N TYR A 13 21.45 5.36 -4.69
CA TYR A 13 20.22 4.81 -4.12
C TYR A 13 20.43 3.44 -3.49
N LEU A 14 20.99 2.50 -4.27
CA LEU A 14 21.21 1.13 -3.81
C LEU A 14 22.15 1.08 -2.63
N GLU A 15 23.26 1.82 -2.69
CA GLU A 15 24.23 1.90 -1.60
C GLU A 15 23.57 2.39 -0.31
N ARG A 16 22.84 3.51 -0.35
CA ARG A 16 22.18 4.09 0.83
C ARG A 16 21.14 3.15 1.44
N VAL A 17 20.31 2.52 0.60
CA VAL A 17 19.27 1.59 1.07
C VAL A 17 19.89 0.32 1.64
N ILE A 18 20.82 -0.31 0.92
CA ILE A 18 21.46 -1.57 1.34
C ILE A 18 22.27 -1.37 2.62
N LYS A 19 23.03 -0.27 2.73
CA LYS A 19 23.80 0.05 3.93
C LYS A 19 22.90 0.06 5.18
N ARG A 20 21.77 0.78 5.14
CA ARG A 20 20.83 0.83 6.28
C ARG A 20 20.14 -0.50 6.55
N MET A 21 19.80 -1.25 5.51
CA MET A 21 19.27 -2.61 5.66
C MET A 21 20.30 -3.58 6.27
N SER A 22 21.60 -3.32 6.08
CA SER A 22 22.68 -4.12 6.68
C SER A 22 22.92 -3.73 8.15
N GLU A 23 22.77 -2.45 8.49
CA GLU A 23 22.88 -1.93 9.86
C GLU A 23 21.75 -2.44 10.77
N ASN A 24 20.56 -2.71 10.20
CA ASN A 24 19.45 -3.33 10.93
C ASN A 24 18.94 -4.61 10.21
N PRO A 25 19.32 -5.80 10.70
CA PRO A 25 18.89 -7.08 10.15
C PRO A 25 17.36 -7.28 10.08
N GLN A 26 16.58 -6.62 10.96
CA GLN A 26 15.11 -6.73 10.97
C GLN A 26 14.46 -6.10 9.73
N ILE A 27 15.11 -5.13 9.09
CA ILE A 27 14.58 -4.49 7.88
C ILE A 27 14.76 -5.45 6.71
N VAL A 28 13.66 -6.06 6.24
CA VAL A 28 13.68 -7.00 5.10
C VAL A 28 13.18 -6.38 3.81
N ILE A 29 12.42 -5.27 3.90
CA ILE A 29 11.95 -4.52 2.74
C ILE A 29 12.17 -3.03 3.02
N ALA A 30 12.75 -2.32 2.06
CA ALA A 30 12.88 -0.87 2.16
C ALA A 30 12.74 -0.16 0.81
N SER A 31 12.43 1.14 0.84
CA SER A 31 12.52 2.02 -0.31
C SER A 31 12.80 3.46 0.10
N GLY A 32 13.15 4.30 -0.87
CA GLY A 32 13.02 5.75 -0.77
C GLY A 32 11.60 6.24 -0.99
N VAL A 33 11.44 7.57 -0.95
CA VAL A 33 10.19 8.30 -1.20
C VAL A 33 10.22 8.91 -2.60
N ILE A 34 9.12 8.77 -3.33
CA ILE A 34 8.95 9.43 -4.64
C ILE A 34 8.67 10.91 -4.40
N ASP A 35 9.44 11.77 -5.06
CA ASP A 35 9.30 13.21 -4.97
C ASP A 35 7.88 13.68 -5.32
N GLY A 36 7.35 14.61 -4.54
CA GLY A 36 5.98 15.10 -4.66
C GLY A 36 4.87 14.10 -4.29
N GLU A 37 5.18 12.89 -3.84
CA GLU A 37 4.19 11.91 -3.37
C GLU A 37 4.23 11.69 -1.85
N PHE A 38 3.09 11.89 -1.19
CA PHE A 38 2.93 11.47 0.21
C PHE A 38 2.85 9.95 0.30
N SER A 39 3.81 9.32 1.00
CA SER A 39 3.84 7.87 1.23
C SER A 39 4.09 7.56 2.70
N VAL A 40 3.24 6.71 3.30
CA VAL A 40 3.39 6.19 4.67
C VAL A 40 3.96 4.78 4.71
N THR A 41 4.18 4.18 3.55
CA THR A 41 4.67 2.81 3.38
C THR A 41 5.42 2.69 2.06
N VAL A 42 6.27 1.66 1.97
CA VAL A 42 7.02 1.30 0.76
C VAL A 42 6.08 1.11 -0.44
N ARG A 43 6.33 1.84 -1.54
CA ARG A 43 5.54 1.75 -2.79
C ARG A 43 5.99 0.58 -3.65
N GLY A 44 5.19 0.23 -4.66
CA GLY A 44 5.43 -0.92 -5.55
C GLY A 44 6.81 -0.84 -6.22
N SER A 45 7.08 0.32 -6.84
CA SER A 45 8.32 0.61 -7.54
C SER A 45 9.39 1.17 -6.61
N GLY A 46 10.66 0.84 -6.85
CA GLY A 46 11.82 1.32 -6.08
C GLY A 46 12.15 0.47 -4.86
N ARG A 47 11.34 -0.54 -4.52
CA ARG A 47 11.59 -1.35 -3.31
C ARG A 47 12.74 -2.33 -3.47
N ILE A 48 13.51 -2.44 -2.40
CA ILE A 48 14.54 -3.46 -2.19
C ILE A 48 13.99 -4.49 -1.21
N VAL A 49 14.19 -5.77 -1.53
CA VAL A 49 13.73 -6.91 -0.74
C VAL A 49 14.94 -7.78 -0.45
N LYS A 50 15.20 -8.10 0.82
CA LYS A 50 16.26 -9.06 1.19
C LYS A 50 15.95 -10.41 0.55
N ALA A 51 16.92 -10.93 -0.20
CA ALA A 51 16.76 -12.19 -0.93
C ALA A 51 16.47 -13.36 0.01
N GLU A 52 17.10 -13.42 1.18
CA GLU A 52 16.86 -14.48 2.18
C GLU A 52 15.42 -14.50 2.68
N PHE A 53 14.87 -13.32 2.99
CA PHE A 53 13.47 -13.18 3.37
C PHE A 53 12.54 -13.60 2.23
N TRP A 54 12.80 -13.14 1.00
CA TRP A 54 11.95 -13.47 -0.13
C TRP A 54 12.02 -14.97 -0.47
N LYS A 55 13.19 -15.59 -0.33
CA LYS A 55 13.37 -17.05 -0.47
C LYS A 55 12.53 -17.81 0.54
N LYS A 56 12.54 -17.36 1.81
CA LYS A 56 11.78 -17.98 2.91
C LYS A 56 10.27 -18.04 2.63
N ILE A 57 9.74 -17.12 1.83
CA ILE A 57 8.33 -17.07 1.45
C ILE A 57 8.06 -17.58 0.01
N GLY A 58 9.07 -18.17 -0.64
CA GLY A 58 8.92 -18.87 -1.93
C GLY A 58 9.33 -18.10 -3.19
N PHE A 59 9.87 -16.88 -3.10
CA PHE A 59 10.30 -16.06 -4.24
C PHE A 59 9.22 -15.66 -5.27
N PHE A 60 7.93 -15.80 -4.95
CA PHE A 60 6.85 -15.39 -5.85
C PHE A 60 5.92 -14.37 -5.22
N TYR A 61 5.24 -13.61 -6.07
CA TYR A 61 4.02 -12.91 -5.71
C TYR A 61 2.83 -13.84 -5.94
N PRO A 62 1.93 -13.99 -4.97
CA PRO A 62 0.68 -14.72 -5.18
C PRO A 62 -0.17 -14.00 -6.23
N VAL A 63 -0.82 -14.76 -7.11
CA VAL A 63 -1.74 -14.24 -8.12
C VAL A 63 -3.11 -14.03 -7.47
N ASN A 64 -3.29 -12.90 -6.80
CA ASN A 64 -4.53 -12.55 -6.10
C ASN A 64 -4.65 -11.01 -6.04
N TYR A 65 -5.86 -10.48 -5.83
CA TYR A 65 -6.08 -9.05 -5.60
C TYR A 65 -5.27 -8.57 -4.37
N GLY A 66 -4.63 -7.40 -4.51
CA GLY A 66 -3.80 -6.85 -3.46
C GLY A 66 -2.41 -7.49 -3.30
N PHE A 67 -1.94 -8.25 -4.30
CA PHE A 67 -0.63 -8.93 -4.26
C PHE A 67 0.55 -7.99 -3.95
N GLU A 68 0.49 -6.72 -4.33
CA GLU A 68 1.54 -5.76 -3.98
C GLU A 68 1.69 -5.52 -2.47
N SER A 69 0.55 -5.57 -1.76
CA SER A 69 0.48 -5.41 -0.30
C SER A 69 0.84 -6.70 0.42
N TYR A 70 0.63 -7.86 -0.20
CA TYR A 70 0.95 -9.17 0.37
C TYR A 70 2.39 -9.21 0.91
N LEU A 71 3.38 -8.82 0.09
CA LEU A 71 4.78 -8.89 0.48
C LEU A 71 5.08 -8.08 1.76
N LEU A 72 4.48 -6.88 1.87
CA LEU A 72 4.67 -6.00 3.02
C LEU A 72 3.97 -6.55 4.28
N LEU A 73 2.77 -7.09 4.10
CA LEU A 73 1.98 -7.67 5.19
C LEU A 73 2.59 -8.97 5.69
N LYS A 74 3.11 -9.82 4.79
CA LYS A 74 3.81 -11.06 5.13
C LYS A 74 5.10 -10.78 5.90
N ALA A 75 5.87 -9.78 5.50
CA ALA A 75 7.06 -9.36 6.26
C ALA A 75 6.69 -8.96 7.70
N ARG A 76 5.69 -8.08 7.84
CA ARG A 76 5.25 -7.61 9.16
C ARG A 76 4.58 -8.70 10.00
N SER A 77 3.84 -9.63 9.40
CA SER A 77 3.24 -10.76 10.12
C SER A 77 4.29 -11.73 10.65
N MET A 78 5.49 -11.73 10.08
CA MET A 78 6.66 -12.49 10.52
C MET A 78 7.59 -11.67 11.45
N ASN A 79 7.10 -10.53 11.97
CA ASN A 79 7.84 -9.61 12.83
C ASN A 79 9.09 -8.97 12.19
N TYR A 80 9.13 -8.86 10.87
CA TYR A 80 10.16 -8.08 10.18
C TYR A 80 9.70 -6.65 9.90
N ASP A 81 10.69 -5.77 9.74
CA ASP A 81 10.48 -4.36 9.45
C ASP A 81 10.39 -4.09 7.94
N VAL A 82 9.47 -3.16 7.62
CA VAL A 82 9.25 -2.61 6.29
C VAL A 82 9.39 -1.10 6.40
N VAL A 83 10.47 -0.54 5.85
CA VAL A 83 10.90 0.83 6.14
C VAL A 83 10.90 1.69 4.88
N LEU A 84 10.33 2.88 5.00
CA LEU A 84 10.40 3.92 4.00
C LEU A 84 11.41 4.97 4.50
N PHE A 85 12.51 5.16 3.76
CA PHE A 85 13.51 6.18 4.08
C PHE A 85 13.11 7.51 3.41
N ASP A 86 12.66 8.46 4.22
CA ASP A 86 12.13 9.75 3.75
C ASP A 86 13.18 10.72 3.22
N ASP A 87 14.44 10.55 3.61
CA ASP A 87 15.59 11.31 3.11
C ASP A 87 16.20 10.75 1.81
N ILE A 88 15.73 9.58 1.34
CA ILE A 88 16.15 8.99 0.06
C ILE A 88 15.07 9.32 -0.97
N ILE A 89 15.25 10.42 -1.70
CA ILE A 89 14.28 10.88 -2.70
C ILE A 89 14.52 10.21 -4.06
N THR A 90 13.45 9.75 -4.69
CA THR A 90 13.41 9.18 -6.04
C THR A 90 12.40 9.93 -6.90
N SER A 91 12.35 9.69 -8.22
CA SER A 91 11.37 10.35 -9.09
C SER A 91 10.79 9.40 -10.12
N THR A 92 9.58 9.69 -10.61
CA THR A 92 8.95 8.91 -11.68
C THR A 92 8.67 9.81 -12.87
N GLN A 93 8.92 9.31 -14.09
CA GLN A 93 8.68 10.08 -15.32
C GLN A 93 7.19 10.22 -15.62
N ARG A 94 6.37 9.23 -15.26
CA ARG A 94 4.92 9.39 -15.26
C ARG A 94 4.47 9.89 -13.91
N LYS A 95 3.63 10.93 -13.92
CA LYS A 95 2.74 11.18 -12.79
C LYS A 95 1.87 9.94 -12.62
N THR A 96 1.73 9.45 -11.39
CA THR A 96 0.82 8.36 -11.06
C THR A 96 -0.62 8.77 -11.42
N ALA A 97 -1.04 8.49 -12.65
CA ALA A 97 -2.36 8.85 -13.15
C ALA A 97 -3.37 7.81 -12.67
N LEU A 98 -4.20 8.17 -11.70
CA LEU A 98 -5.39 7.39 -11.36
C LEU A 98 -6.55 7.91 -12.18
N SER A 99 -6.81 7.29 -13.33
CA SER A 99 -8.09 7.47 -13.98
C SER A 99 -9.18 6.91 -13.07
N TYR A 100 -10.25 7.69 -12.86
CA TYR A 100 -11.43 7.19 -12.17
C TYR A 100 -11.97 5.98 -12.94
N ASN A 101 -11.89 4.80 -12.32
CA ASN A 101 -12.37 3.56 -12.93
C ASN A 101 -13.10 2.73 -11.86
N SER A 102 -14.38 2.49 -12.07
CA SER A 102 -15.23 1.67 -11.20
C SER A 102 -14.63 0.29 -10.94
N LYS A 103 -13.99 -0.31 -11.95
CA LYS A 103 -13.32 -1.61 -11.85
C LYS A 103 -12.15 -1.59 -10.87
N LEU A 104 -11.42 -0.47 -10.77
CA LEU A 104 -10.31 -0.35 -9.81
C LEU A 104 -10.82 -0.35 -8.37
N PHE A 105 -11.88 0.40 -8.07
CA PHE A 105 -12.48 0.41 -6.74
C PHE A 105 -13.11 -0.93 -6.38
N TYR A 106 -13.77 -1.59 -7.33
CA TYR A 106 -14.30 -2.94 -7.14
C TYR A 106 -13.21 -3.96 -6.84
N ASN A 107 -12.13 -3.98 -7.63
CA ASN A 107 -10.97 -4.83 -7.38
C ASN A 107 -10.27 -4.48 -6.06
N TYR A 108 -10.30 -3.21 -5.63
CA TYR A 108 -9.79 -2.82 -4.34
C TYR A 108 -10.63 -3.41 -3.19
N GLY A 109 -11.96 -3.43 -3.33
CA GLY A 109 -12.85 -4.16 -2.43
C GLY A 109 -12.49 -5.64 -2.31
N GLN A 110 -12.30 -6.32 -3.45
CA GLN A 110 -11.86 -7.72 -3.48
C GLN A 110 -10.49 -7.91 -2.81
N ALA A 111 -9.54 -6.99 -3.02
CA ALA A 111 -8.25 -7.02 -2.34
C ALA A 111 -8.37 -6.92 -0.81
N LEU A 112 -9.22 -6.01 -0.31
CA LEU A 112 -9.48 -5.89 1.12
C LEU A 112 -10.08 -7.18 1.68
N LYS A 113 -11.02 -7.80 0.95
CA LYS A 113 -11.61 -9.08 1.34
C LYS A 113 -10.57 -10.19 1.38
N ALA A 114 -9.79 -10.34 0.31
CA ALA A 114 -8.74 -11.34 0.16
C ALA A 114 -7.74 -11.29 1.32
N LEU A 115 -7.26 -10.09 1.65
CA LEU A 115 -6.30 -9.81 2.71
C LEU A 115 -6.87 -9.93 4.13
N GLY A 116 -8.19 -10.14 4.27
CA GLY A 116 -8.83 -10.36 5.56
C GLY A 116 -9.15 -9.08 6.34
N TYR A 117 -9.31 -7.93 5.67
CA TYR A 117 -9.78 -6.71 6.33
C TYR A 117 -11.16 -6.93 6.97
N THR A 118 -11.38 -6.31 8.13
CA THR A 118 -12.64 -6.46 8.88
C THR A 118 -13.74 -5.59 8.29
N VAL A 119 -14.99 -6.06 8.39
CA VAL A 119 -16.18 -5.32 7.93
C VAL A 119 -16.22 -3.89 8.50
N PRO A 120 -16.05 -3.65 9.82
CA PRO A 120 -16.09 -2.29 10.37
C PRO A 120 -15.03 -1.37 9.78
N TYR A 121 -13.82 -1.89 9.56
CA TYR A 121 -12.74 -1.10 8.99
C TYR A 121 -13.00 -0.76 7.51
N THR A 122 -13.52 -1.72 6.74
CA THR A 122 -13.87 -1.48 5.34
C THR A 122 -15.00 -0.45 5.23
N ILE A 123 -16.04 -0.54 6.08
CA ILE A 123 -17.12 0.45 6.12
C ILE A 123 -16.58 1.84 6.49
N PHE A 124 -15.72 1.93 7.51
CA PHE A 124 -15.07 3.19 7.89
C PHE A 124 -14.28 3.79 6.72
N LYS A 125 -13.46 2.98 6.04
CA LYS A 125 -12.71 3.40 4.85
C LYS A 125 -13.64 3.85 3.72
N ALA A 126 -14.73 3.12 3.46
CA ALA A 126 -15.72 3.49 2.46
C ALA A 126 -16.41 4.81 2.81
N GLY A 127 -16.74 5.04 4.08
CA GLY A 127 -17.31 6.29 4.57
C GLY A 127 -16.39 7.48 4.34
N LEU A 128 -15.10 7.33 4.64
CA LEU A 128 -14.13 8.39 4.34
C LEU A 128 -13.95 8.62 2.83
N LEU A 129 -13.94 7.55 2.03
CA LEU A 129 -13.88 7.66 0.57
C LEU A 129 -15.13 8.33 -0.01
N PHE A 130 -16.31 8.12 0.60
CA PHE A 130 -17.58 8.65 0.12
C PHE A 130 -17.59 10.18 0.00
N PHE A 131 -16.94 10.88 0.93
CA PHE A 131 -16.81 12.35 0.91
C PHE A 131 -15.99 12.89 -0.26
N THR A 132 -15.21 12.05 -0.95
CA THR A 132 -14.39 12.44 -2.09
C THR A 132 -14.86 11.81 -3.40
N LYS A 133 -15.28 10.54 -3.35
CA LYS A 133 -15.66 9.71 -4.50
C LYS A 133 -16.81 8.78 -4.08
N PRO A 134 -18.05 9.26 -4.02
CA PRO A 134 -19.19 8.49 -3.51
C PRO A 134 -19.43 7.19 -4.29
N LEU A 135 -19.39 7.24 -5.62
CA LEU A 135 -19.49 6.05 -6.46
C LEU A 135 -18.31 5.09 -6.24
N GLY A 136 -17.09 5.59 -6.01
CA GLY A 136 -15.92 4.78 -5.69
C GLY A 136 -16.11 4.01 -4.38
N ALA A 137 -16.72 4.63 -3.36
CA ALA A 137 -17.07 3.96 -2.12
C ALA A 137 -18.10 2.85 -2.33
N VAL A 138 -19.12 3.06 -3.18
CA VAL A 138 -20.09 2.02 -3.54
C VAL A 138 -19.39 0.84 -4.21
N TYR A 139 -18.56 1.07 -5.23
CA TYR A 139 -17.83 -0.01 -5.91
C TYR A 139 -16.88 -0.76 -4.97
N LEU A 140 -16.21 -0.05 -4.05
CA LEU A 140 -15.35 -0.67 -3.03
C LEU A 140 -16.14 -1.62 -2.13
N LEU A 141 -17.31 -1.21 -1.64
CA LEU A 141 -18.17 -2.07 -0.83
C LEU A 141 -18.71 -3.24 -1.65
N SER A 142 -19.18 -3.00 -2.88
CA SER A 142 -19.64 -4.06 -3.79
C SER A 142 -18.56 -5.11 -4.07
N GLY A 143 -17.30 -4.69 -4.24
CA GLY A 143 -16.18 -5.61 -4.39
C GLY A 143 -15.88 -6.40 -3.12
N PHE A 144 -15.95 -5.76 -1.96
CA PHE A 144 -15.69 -6.39 -0.67
C PHE A 144 -16.76 -7.43 -0.27
N PHE A 145 -18.03 -7.17 -0.59
CA PHE A 145 -19.14 -8.08 -0.32
C PHE A 145 -19.48 -9.01 -1.50
N SER A 146 -18.71 -8.96 -2.59
CA SER A 146 -18.87 -9.89 -3.71
C SER A 146 -18.66 -11.35 -3.29
N ASN A 147 -19.05 -12.30 -4.14
CA ASN A 147 -18.83 -13.74 -3.91
C ASN A 147 -17.37 -14.18 -4.09
N TYR A 148 -16.42 -13.24 -4.17
CA TYR A 148 -14.99 -13.56 -4.24
C TYR A 148 -14.51 -14.33 -3.00
N ASP A 149 -13.87 -15.48 -3.19
CA ASP A 149 -13.54 -16.43 -2.13
C ASP A 149 -12.06 -16.81 -2.08
N GLN A 150 -11.22 -16.19 -2.92
CA GLN A 150 -9.78 -16.44 -2.90
C GLN A 150 -9.10 -15.59 -1.81
N TYR A 151 -8.91 -16.19 -0.65
CA TYR A 151 -8.25 -15.56 0.49
C TYR A 151 -6.75 -15.83 0.52
N TYR A 152 -5.99 -14.91 1.14
CA TYR A 152 -4.62 -15.19 1.57
C TYR A 152 -4.59 -16.13 2.78
N GLU A 153 -3.39 -16.61 3.11
CA GLU A 153 -3.16 -17.51 4.24
C GLU A 153 -3.68 -16.92 5.56
N THR A 154 -4.11 -17.80 6.46
CA THR A 154 -4.78 -17.41 7.70
C THR A 154 -3.92 -16.49 8.56
N GLU A 155 -2.61 -16.72 8.62
CA GLU A 155 -1.67 -15.92 9.43
C GLU A 155 -1.66 -14.45 9.00
N ILE A 156 -1.68 -14.18 7.69
CA ILE A 156 -1.74 -12.81 7.15
C ILE A 156 -3.07 -12.18 7.51
N ARG A 157 -4.17 -12.92 7.31
CA ARG A 157 -5.51 -12.40 7.59
C ARG A 157 -5.69 -12.08 9.06
N GLU A 158 -5.22 -12.92 9.96
CA GLU A 158 -5.26 -12.67 11.40
C GLU A 158 -4.41 -11.46 11.79
N PHE A 159 -3.20 -11.35 11.22
CA PHE A 159 -2.36 -10.17 11.40
C PHE A 159 -3.07 -8.89 10.95
N VAL A 160 -3.65 -8.89 9.75
CA VAL A 160 -4.40 -7.75 9.19
C VAL A 160 -5.59 -7.40 10.08
N LYS A 161 -6.38 -8.38 10.53
CA LYS A 161 -7.52 -8.18 11.44
C LYS A 161 -7.07 -7.51 12.74
N LYS A 162 -6.02 -8.03 13.38
CA LYS A 162 -5.46 -7.48 14.62
C LYS A 162 -5.00 -6.03 14.41
N GLN A 163 -4.31 -5.75 13.30
CA GLN A 163 -3.83 -4.42 12.97
C GLN A 163 -4.99 -3.43 12.73
N GLN A 164 -6.04 -3.82 12.00
CA GLN A 164 -7.19 -2.94 11.74
C GLN A 164 -7.99 -2.66 13.02
N ASN A 165 -8.22 -3.67 13.85
CA ASN A 165 -8.92 -3.49 15.12
C ASN A 165 -8.14 -2.56 16.06
N HIS A 166 -6.81 -2.68 16.09
CA HIS A 166 -5.98 -1.76 16.85
C HIS A 166 -6.10 -0.32 16.32
N LYS A 167 -6.04 -0.12 14.99
CA LYS A 167 -6.21 1.20 14.37
C LYS A 167 -7.58 1.83 14.66
N LEU A 168 -8.66 1.07 14.58
CA LEU A 168 -10.01 1.58 14.87
C LEU A 168 -10.16 1.99 16.34
N ARG A 169 -9.55 1.25 17.28
CA ARG A 169 -9.63 1.54 18.72
C ARG A 169 -8.82 2.78 19.13
N HIS A 170 -7.76 3.09 18.41
CA HIS A 170 -6.86 4.21 18.72
C HIS A 170 -6.94 5.34 17.69
N LEU A 171 -8.02 5.34 16.89
CA LEU A 171 -8.22 6.32 15.84
C LEU A 171 -8.30 7.73 16.43
N ASN A 172 -7.40 8.61 16.02
CA ASN A 172 -7.42 10.01 16.41
C ASN A 172 -7.62 10.94 15.19
N TYR A 173 -7.73 12.24 15.44
CA TYR A 173 -7.92 13.24 14.39
C TYR A 173 -6.78 13.25 13.35
N ASP A 174 -5.53 13.09 13.79
CA ASP A 174 -4.38 13.08 12.89
C ASP A 174 -4.37 11.83 12.00
N ASP A 175 -4.82 10.69 12.50
CA ASP A 175 -5.00 9.48 11.72
C ASP A 175 -6.09 9.67 10.67
N VAL A 176 -7.23 10.26 11.04
CA VAL A 176 -8.31 10.61 10.09
C VAL A 176 -7.80 11.58 9.04
N LYS A 177 -7.07 12.63 9.46
CA LYS A 177 -6.45 13.60 8.55
C LYS A 177 -5.48 12.91 7.62
N ARG A 178 -4.58 12.03 8.10
CA ARG A 178 -3.66 11.23 7.28
C ARG A 178 -4.40 10.29 6.33
N PHE A 179 -5.51 9.68 6.76
CA PHE A 179 -6.36 8.87 5.88
C PHE A 179 -6.94 9.73 4.75
N ILE A 180 -7.60 10.83 5.10
CA ILE A 180 -8.17 11.78 4.15
C ILE A 180 -7.08 12.31 3.23
N THR A 181 -5.91 12.67 3.75
CA THR A 181 -4.74 13.12 3.00
C THR A 181 -4.22 12.02 2.08
N SER A 182 -4.09 10.78 2.52
CA SER A 182 -3.69 9.66 1.65
C SER A 182 -4.72 9.43 0.53
N MET A 183 -6.01 9.60 0.82
CA MET A 183 -7.09 9.55 -0.16
C MET A 183 -7.12 10.79 -1.06
N HIS A 184 -6.78 11.96 -0.51
CA HIS A 184 -6.71 13.24 -1.21
C HIS A 184 -5.45 13.34 -2.04
N TYR A 185 -4.30 12.77 -1.73
CA TYR A 185 -3.20 12.71 -2.69
C TYR A 185 -3.48 11.68 -3.79
N THR A 186 -4.35 10.69 -3.55
CA THR A 186 -5.04 9.97 -4.62
C THR A 186 -6.19 10.76 -5.30
N THR A 187 -6.47 12.02 -4.92
CA THR A 187 -7.61 12.84 -5.43
C THR A 187 -7.31 14.33 -5.76
N SER A 188 -6.25 14.97 -5.27
CA SER A 188 -5.88 16.39 -5.45
C SER A 188 -5.09 16.62 -6.74
N LEU A 189 -4.73 15.52 -7.39
CA LEU A 189 -4.44 15.44 -8.83
C LEU A 189 -5.69 15.76 -9.69
N SER A 190 -6.91 15.78 -9.12
CA SER A 190 -8.17 16.02 -9.86
C SER A 190 -8.48 17.48 -10.18
N HIS A 191 -8.02 18.46 -9.39
CA HIS A 191 -8.48 19.85 -9.54
C HIS A 191 -7.57 20.75 -10.38
N LYS A 192 -6.30 20.35 -10.62
CA LYS A 192 -5.36 21.15 -11.44
C LYS A 192 -5.41 20.84 -12.95
N GLN A 193 -6.30 19.96 -13.41
CA GLN A 193 -6.42 19.57 -14.82
C GLN A 193 -7.67 20.10 -15.54
N GLN A 194 -8.47 20.99 -14.93
CA GLN A 194 -9.54 21.69 -15.66
C GLN A 194 -9.11 23.03 -16.30
N ASN A 195 -7.91 23.54 -16.00
CA ASN A 195 -7.42 24.84 -16.51
C ASN A 195 -6.03 24.76 -17.17
N SER A 196 -5.69 23.66 -17.85
CA SER A 196 -4.42 23.56 -18.62
C SER A 196 -4.57 22.68 -19.84
#